data_AF-A0A5M8QAN8-F1
#
_entry.id   AF-A0A5M8QAN8-F1
#
_cell.length_a   1.000
_cell.length_b   1.000
_cell.length_c   1.000
_cell.angle_alpha   90.00
_cell.angle_beta   90.00
_cell.angle_gamma   90.00
#
_symmetry.space_group_name_H-M   'P 1'
#
loop_
_entity.id
_entity.type
_entity.pdbx_description
1 polymer ?
#
loop_
_entity_poly.entity_id
_entity_poly.type
_entity_poly.pdbx_seq_one_letter_code
_entity_poly.pdbx_strand_id
1 'polypeptide(L)'
;MSSNIKEFVTKIKGQFSAKYGIEMDDWSAMVMAEISERFMVLNHSVKKSADKIEEAARSVKGKTYQVSFNSSQEAFKLGLGLTAPLAGMGSLIAVLLFWYKTSTEEYQTIKHIAQSYENVRDYRILMQEGEVVKREGQYCLTLTLANKNAGDILIGKEYVFEGKTKRILIPLGRH
;
A
#
# COMPACT_ATOMS: atom_id res chain seq x y z
N MET A 1 32.23 39.49 53.04
CA MET A 1 30.99 39.88 52.34
C MET A 1 31.34 41.08 51.47
N SER A 2 31.25 40.91 50.15
CA SER A 2 32.09 41.56 49.14
C SER A 2 31.93 43.08 49.04
N SER A 3 33.06 43.82 49.00
CA SER A 3 33.15 45.26 48.73
C SER A 3 32.28 45.70 47.53
N ASN A 4 32.15 44.85 46.51
CA ASN A 4 31.39 45.13 45.29
C ASN A 4 29.89 45.28 45.54
N ILE A 5 29.31 44.56 46.51
CA ILE A 5 27.87 44.65 46.80
C ILE A 5 27.55 45.99 47.46
N LYS A 6 28.42 46.44 48.38
CA LYS A 6 28.23 47.70 49.10
C LYS A 6 28.33 48.91 48.16
N GLU A 7 29.28 48.87 47.22
CA GLU A 7 29.41 49.88 46.18
C GLU A 7 28.20 49.90 45.23
N PHE A 8 27.72 48.72 44.82
CA PHE A 8 26.55 48.59 43.95
C PHE A 8 25.24 49.04 44.63
N VAL A 9 25.05 48.72 45.91
CA VAL A 9 23.94 49.20 46.74
C VAL A 9 23.95 50.73 46.85
N THR A 10 25.13 51.32 47.09
CA THR A 10 25.30 52.78 47.18
C THR A 10 24.97 53.45 45.84
N LYS A 11 25.40 52.83 44.73
CA LYS A 11 25.07 53.28 43.38
C LYS A 11 23.58 53.22 43.07
N ILE A 12 22.90 52.13 43.41
CA ILE A 12 21.45 51.99 43.21
C ILE A 12 20.69 53.02 44.04
N LYS A 13 21.04 53.20 45.32
CA LYS A 13 20.43 54.22 46.17
C LYS A 13 20.59 55.62 45.59
N GLY A 14 21.80 55.97 45.15
CA GLY A 14 22.07 57.27 44.52
C GLY A 14 21.27 57.49 43.25
N GLN A 15 21.19 56.49 42.37
CA GLN A 15 20.39 56.57 41.14
C GLN A 15 18.88 56.65 41.41
N PHE A 16 18.38 55.91 42.40
CA PHE A 16 16.97 55.94 42.78
C PHE A 16 16.60 57.29 43.39
N SER A 17 17.41 57.79 44.32
CA SER A 17 17.22 59.10 44.96
C SER A 17 17.28 60.24 43.93
N ALA A 18 18.19 60.15 42.95
CA ALA A 18 18.26 61.13 41.86
C ALA A 18 17.04 61.09 40.92
N LYS A 19 16.44 59.91 40.71
CA LYS A 19 15.33 59.73 39.77
C LYS A 19 13.95 60.01 40.38
N TYR A 20 13.77 59.69 41.66
CA TYR A 20 12.47 59.76 42.32
C TYR A 20 12.43 60.78 43.47
N GLY A 21 13.56 61.39 43.82
CA GLY A 21 13.64 62.39 44.89
C GLY A 21 13.41 61.83 46.30
N ILE A 22 13.40 60.50 46.45
CA ILE A 22 13.15 59.80 47.71
C ILE A 22 14.35 58.90 48.03
N GLU A 23 14.80 58.93 49.28
CA GLU A 23 15.86 58.04 49.75
C GLU A 23 15.35 56.59 49.84
N MET A 24 16.15 55.67 49.30
CA MET A 24 15.81 54.26 49.27
C MET A 24 16.38 53.54 50.49
N ASP A 25 15.54 52.76 51.17
CA ASP A 25 15.94 51.93 52.31
C ASP A 25 17.05 50.91 51.92
N ASP A 26 17.94 50.65 52.88
CA ASP A 26 19.05 49.72 52.82
C ASP A 26 18.64 48.31 52.39
N TRP A 27 17.53 47.78 52.91
CA TRP A 27 17.05 46.45 52.59
C TRP A 27 16.52 46.38 51.16
N SER A 28 15.71 47.35 50.76
CA SER A 28 15.23 47.48 49.38
C SER A 28 16.40 47.57 48.38
N ALA A 29 17.47 48.27 48.75
CA ALA A 29 18.67 48.39 47.91
C ALA A 29 19.47 47.10 47.81
N MET A 30 19.58 46.36 48.92
CA MET A 30 20.20 45.05 48.94
C MET A 30 19.42 44.03 48.10
N VAL A 31 18.09 44.04 48.17
CA VAL A 31 17.22 43.15 47.37
C VAL A 31 17.34 43.47 45.88
N MET A 32 17.31 44.75 45.50
CA MET A 32 17.50 45.14 44.10
C MET A 32 18.89 44.79 43.57
N ALA A 33 19.92 44.91 44.42
CA ALA A 33 21.26 44.46 44.07
C ALA A 33 21.31 42.96 43.78
N GLU A 34 20.72 42.14 44.64
CA GLU A 34 20.67 40.68 44.47
C GLU A 34 19.83 40.27 43.24
N ILE A 35 18.68 40.91 43.02
CA ILE A 35 17.84 40.67 41.83
C ILE A 35 18.63 41.00 40.55
N SER A 36 19.35 42.14 40.53
CA SER A 36 20.16 42.54 39.38
C SER A 36 21.27 41.54 39.09
N GLU A 37 21.97 41.07 40.12
CA GLU A 37 23.02 40.06 40.00
C GLU A 37 22.46 38.72 39.48
N ARG A 38 21.36 38.23 40.07
CA ARG A 38 20.68 37.00 39.62
C ARG A 38 20.16 37.12 38.19
N PHE A 39 19.65 38.29 37.80
CA PHE A 39 19.19 38.53 36.43
C PHE A 39 20.35 38.55 35.43
N MET A 40 21.51 39.12 35.79
CA MET A 40 22.70 39.06 34.94
C MET A 40 23.17 37.62 34.72
N VAL A 41 23.22 36.80 35.78
CA VAL A 41 23.56 35.38 35.68
C VAL A 41 22.55 34.60 34.84
N LEU A 42 21.25 34.89 35.02
CA LEU A 42 20.18 34.29 34.23
C LEU A 42 20.30 34.67 32.76
N ASN A 43 20.50 35.95 32.44
CA ASN A 43 20.62 36.44 31.08
C ASN A 43 21.82 35.80 30.36
N HIS A 44 22.95 35.68 31.07
CA HIS A 44 24.12 34.97 30.53
C HIS A 44 23.82 33.48 30.26
N SER A 45 23.08 32.82 31.15
CA SER A 45 22.68 31.42 31.00
C SER A 45 21.68 31.21 29.85
N VAL A 46 20.72 32.11 29.69
CA VAL A 46 19.75 32.11 28.59
C VAL A 46 20.46 32.34 27.25
N LYS A 47 21.37 33.33 27.18
CA LYS A 47 22.17 33.58 25.97
C LYS A 47 23.01 32.36 25.59
N LYS A 48 23.69 31.74 26.55
CA LYS A 48 24.47 30.52 26.32
C LYS A 48 23.60 29.35 25.83
N SER A 49 22.38 29.22 26.34
CA SER A 49 21.43 28.20 25.87
C SER A 49 20.92 28.51 24.47
N ALA A 50 20.63 29.77 24.15
CA ALA A 50 20.24 30.18 22.80
C ALA A 50 21.36 29.91 21.79
N ASP A 51 22.61 30.23 22.12
CA ASP A 51 23.78 29.95 21.28
C ASP A 51 23.95 28.44 21.04
N LYS A 52 23.75 27.62 22.08
CA LYS A 52 23.78 26.15 21.97
C LYS A 52 22.63 25.59 21.13
N ILE A 53 21.43 26.17 21.24
CA ILE A 53 20.29 25.78 20.41
C ILE A 53 20.56 26.15 18.95
N GLU A 54 21.14 27.31 18.69
CA GLU A 54 21.52 27.73 17.35
C GLU A 54 22.64 26.83 16.78
N GLU A 55 23.65 26.48 17.58
CA GLU A 55 24.71 25.55 17.20
C GLU A 55 24.15 24.14 16.93
N ALA A 56 23.25 23.66 17.77
CA ALA A 56 22.54 22.40 17.55
C ALA A 56 21.67 22.43 16.29
N ALA A 57 20.95 23.53 16.04
CA ALA A 57 20.14 23.71 14.83
C ALA A 57 21.02 23.73 13.57
N ARG A 58 22.19 24.39 13.61
CA ARG A 58 23.18 24.36 12.53
C ARG A 58 23.76 22.95 12.33
N SER A 59 24.06 22.23 13.41
CA SER A 59 24.55 20.84 13.35
C SER A 59 23.50 19.89 12.78
N VAL A 60 22.23 20.04 13.17
CA VAL A 60 21.11 19.24 12.64
C VAL A 60 20.88 19.54 11.16
N LYS A 61 20.92 20.81 10.75
CA LYS A 61 20.82 21.20 9.33
C LYS A 61 22.00 20.67 8.49
N GLY A 62 23.18 20.51 9.09
CA GLY A 62 24.34 19.86 8.46
C GLY A 62 24.31 18.33 8.47
N LYS A 63 23.53 17.70 9.36
CA LYS A 63 23.43 16.24 9.53
C LYS A 63 22.18 15.61 8.92
N THR A 64 21.21 16.40 8.46
CA THR A 64 20.24 15.88 7.48
C THR A 64 21.04 15.43 6.27
N TYR A 65 21.04 14.13 5.98
CA TYR A 65 21.64 13.55 4.79
C TYR A 65 21.05 14.23 3.55
N GLN A 66 21.61 15.37 3.16
CA GLN A 66 21.41 15.94 1.85
C GLN A 66 22.16 15.01 0.93
N VAL A 67 21.43 14.05 0.34
CA VAL A 67 21.95 13.30 -0.80
C VAL A 67 22.10 14.32 -1.91
N SER A 68 23.30 14.90 -1.99
CA SER A 68 23.70 15.82 -3.03
C SER A 68 23.87 14.99 -4.30
N PHE A 69 22.86 15.01 -5.15
CA PHE A 69 22.96 14.40 -6.47
C PHE A 69 23.68 15.38 -7.39
N ASN A 70 24.83 14.97 -7.95
CA ASN A 70 25.60 15.81 -8.88
C ASN A 70 24.87 16.01 -10.22
N SER A 71 23.85 15.21 -10.51
CA SER A 71 23.06 15.28 -11.74
C SER A 71 21.61 14.89 -11.50
N SER A 72 20.66 15.62 -12.08
CA SER A 72 19.22 15.32 -12.01
C SER A 72 18.89 13.90 -12.52
N GLN A 73 19.71 13.34 -13.41
CA GLN A 73 19.55 11.97 -13.90
C GLN A 73 19.90 10.92 -12.85
N GLU A 74 20.86 11.18 -11.97
CA GLU A 74 21.23 10.26 -10.88
C GLU A 74 20.15 10.25 -9.80
N ALA A 75 19.59 11.42 -9.47
CA ALA A 75 18.43 11.52 -8.56
C ALA A 75 17.23 10.73 -9.09
N PHE A 76 16.95 10.85 -10.39
CA PHE A 76 15.86 10.13 -11.03
C PHE A 76 16.11 8.62 -11.09
N LYS A 77 17.33 8.17 -11.42
CA LYS A 77 17.70 6.74 -11.39
C LYS A 77 17.63 6.15 -9.99
N LEU A 78 18.00 6.89 -8.95
CA LEU A 78 17.90 6.44 -7.57
C LEU A 78 16.44 6.35 -7.10
N GLY A 79 15.61 7.34 -7.48
CA GLY A 79 14.16 7.31 -7.24
C GLY A 79 13.45 6.17 -7.96
N LEU A 80 13.80 5.91 -9.23
CA LEU A 80 13.30 4.77 -10.00
C LEU A 80 13.83 3.44 -9.45
N GLY A 81 15.10 3.36 -9.07
CA GLY A 81 15.70 2.16 -8.50
C GLY A 81 15.07 1.74 -7.16
N LEU A 82 14.60 2.69 -6.36
CA LEU A 82 13.89 2.43 -5.11
C LEU A 82 12.42 2.03 -5.32
N THR A 83 11.76 2.58 -6.34
CA THR A 83 10.33 2.36 -6.60
C THR A 83 10.06 1.19 -7.54
N ALA A 84 11.00 0.83 -8.42
CA ALA A 84 10.86 -0.28 -9.37
C ALA A 84 10.65 -1.65 -8.71
N PRO A 85 11.35 -2.02 -7.60
CA PRO A 85 11.09 -3.29 -6.91
C PRO A 85 9.70 -3.34 -6.28
N LEU A 86 9.23 -2.21 -5.74
CA LEU A 86 7.89 -2.10 -5.15
C LEU A 86 6.81 -2.19 -6.21
N ALA A 87 6.99 -1.52 -7.35
CA ALA A 87 6.10 -1.61 -8.50
C ALA A 87 6.08 -3.04 -9.09
N GLY A 88 7.22 -3.70 -9.16
CA GLY A 88 7.34 -5.09 -9.60
C GLY A 88 6.63 -6.07 -8.66
N MET A 89 6.78 -5.92 -7.34
CA MET A 89 6.05 -6.74 -6.38
C MET A 89 4.53 -6.49 -6.45
N GLY A 90 4.11 -5.24 -6.60
CA GLY A 90 2.70 -4.89 -6.77
C GLY A 90 2.08 -5.49 -8.03
N SER A 91 2.79 -5.46 -9.15
CA SER A 91 2.31 -6.07 -10.39
C SER A 91 2.20 -7.59 -10.29
N LEU A 92 3.16 -8.24 -9.62
CA LEU A 92 3.17 -9.69 -9.44
C LEU A 92 2.00 -10.15 -8.57
N ILE A 93 1.69 -9.43 -7.49
CA ILE A 93 0.50 -9.67 -6.66
C ILE A 93 -0.78 -9.47 -7.47
N ALA A 94 -0.87 -8.40 -8.26
CA ALA A 94 -2.05 -8.13 -9.09
C ALA A 94 -2.29 -9.25 -10.13
N VAL A 95 -1.23 -9.75 -10.76
CA VAL A 95 -1.33 -10.89 -11.71
C VAL A 95 -1.81 -12.16 -11.00
N LEU A 96 -1.28 -12.46 -9.82
CA LEU A 96 -1.71 -13.63 -9.04
C LEU A 96 -3.18 -13.55 -8.64
N LEU A 97 -3.65 -12.38 -8.19
CA LEU A 97 -5.05 -12.17 -7.84
C LEU A 97 -5.97 -12.27 -9.06
N PHE A 98 -5.54 -11.74 -10.20
CA PHE A 98 -6.29 -11.86 -11.46
C PHE A 98 -6.42 -13.32 -11.89
N TRP A 99 -5.31 -14.07 -11.87
CA TRP A 99 -5.30 -15.51 -12.16
C TRP A 99 -6.19 -16.31 -11.22
N TYR A 100 -6.10 -16.04 -9.92
CA TYR A 100 -6.93 -16.70 -8.92
C TYR A 100 -8.42 -16.44 -9.16
N LYS A 101 -8.79 -15.19 -9.45
CA LYS A 101 -10.18 -14.83 -9.72
C LYS A 101 -10.70 -15.49 -11.00
N THR A 102 -9.97 -15.40 -12.10
CA THR A 102 -10.38 -16.00 -13.38
C THR A 102 -10.51 -17.51 -13.26
N SER A 103 -9.55 -18.17 -12.60
CA SER A 103 -9.55 -19.63 -12.44
C SER A 103 -10.67 -20.08 -11.51
N THR A 104 -10.97 -19.32 -10.45
CA THR A 104 -12.07 -19.63 -9.53
C THR A 104 -13.43 -19.47 -10.19
N GLU A 105 -13.65 -18.40 -10.97
CA GLU A 105 -14.91 -18.17 -11.67
C GLU A 105 -15.15 -19.23 -12.76
N GLU A 106 -14.13 -19.58 -13.54
CA GLU A 106 -14.22 -20.67 -14.52
C GLU A 106 -14.52 -22.01 -13.85
N TYR A 107 -13.80 -22.32 -12.76
CA TYR A 107 -14.00 -23.57 -12.04
C TYR A 107 -15.39 -23.66 -11.41
N GLN A 108 -15.89 -22.57 -10.81
CA GLN A 108 -17.24 -22.54 -10.24
C GLN A 108 -18.31 -22.69 -11.32
N THR A 109 -18.11 -22.08 -12.49
CA THR A 109 -19.04 -22.21 -13.62
C THR A 109 -19.11 -23.65 -14.12
N ILE A 110 -17.96 -24.28 -14.35
CA ILE A 110 -17.89 -25.69 -14.78
C ILE A 110 -18.47 -26.61 -13.71
N LYS A 111 -18.15 -26.38 -12.44
CA LYS A 111 -18.68 -27.17 -11.32
C LYS A 111 -20.21 -27.03 -11.23
N HIS A 112 -20.75 -25.83 -11.40
CA HIS A 112 -22.19 -25.62 -11.36
C HIS A 112 -22.88 -26.37 -12.50
N ILE A 113 -22.37 -26.27 -13.74
CA ILE A 113 -22.90 -27.05 -14.88
C ILE A 113 -22.82 -28.55 -14.58
N ALA A 114 -21.70 -29.04 -14.08
CA ALA A 114 -21.53 -30.46 -13.76
C ALA A 114 -22.48 -30.94 -12.65
N GLN A 115 -22.82 -30.10 -11.67
CA GLN A 115 -23.74 -30.43 -10.59
C GLN A 115 -25.22 -30.32 -11.00
N SER A 116 -25.55 -29.49 -11.97
CA SER A 116 -26.93 -29.28 -12.44
C SER A 116 -27.47 -30.43 -13.29
N TYR A 117 -26.61 -31.30 -13.83
CA TYR A 117 -27.00 -32.42 -14.67
C TYR A 117 -26.56 -33.75 -14.04
N GLU A 118 -27.52 -34.56 -13.61
CA GLU A 118 -27.26 -35.87 -12.98
C GLU A 118 -26.53 -36.84 -13.94
N ASN A 119 -26.75 -36.71 -15.24
CA ASN A 119 -26.18 -37.53 -16.30
C ASN A 119 -25.02 -36.88 -17.07
N VAL A 120 -24.37 -35.85 -16.49
CA VAL A 120 -23.22 -35.19 -17.14
C VAL A 120 -22.09 -36.16 -17.48
N ARG A 121 -21.92 -37.22 -16.68
CA ARG A 121 -20.91 -38.24 -16.90
C ARG A 121 -21.16 -39.03 -18.18
N ASP A 122 -22.42 -39.28 -18.52
CA ASP A 122 -22.83 -40.02 -19.71
C ASP A 122 -22.73 -39.15 -20.96
N TYR A 123 -23.00 -37.85 -20.83
CA TYR A 123 -22.84 -36.89 -21.93
C TYR A 123 -21.39 -36.47 -22.20
N ARG A 124 -20.43 -36.85 -21.36
CA ARG A 124 -19.02 -36.44 -21.51
C ARG A 124 -18.47 -36.76 -22.90
N ILE A 125 -18.74 -37.95 -23.43
CA ILE A 125 -18.23 -38.37 -24.73
C ILE A 125 -18.88 -37.56 -25.86
N LEU A 126 -20.17 -37.24 -25.73
CA LEU A 126 -20.89 -36.38 -26.68
C LEU A 126 -20.31 -34.95 -26.69
N MET A 127 -19.93 -34.42 -25.52
CA MET A 127 -19.29 -33.11 -25.40
C MET A 127 -17.86 -33.07 -25.96
N GLN A 128 -17.15 -34.21 -25.97
CA GLN A 128 -15.77 -34.31 -26.45
C GLN A 128 -15.69 -34.53 -27.97
N GLU A 129 -16.53 -35.42 -28.50
CA GLU A 129 -16.47 -35.86 -29.90
C GLU A 129 -17.55 -35.25 -30.80
N GLY A 130 -18.52 -34.56 -30.21
CA GLY A 130 -19.66 -33.97 -30.91
C GLY A 130 -19.28 -32.76 -31.75
N GLU A 131 -19.61 -32.80 -33.03
CA GLU A 131 -19.43 -31.66 -33.93
C GLU A 131 -20.65 -30.73 -33.85
N VAL A 132 -20.43 -29.47 -33.48
CA VAL A 132 -21.48 -28.45 -33.40
C VAL A 132 -21.36 -27.50 -34.59
N VAL A 133 -22.45 -27.33 -35.33
CA VAL A 133 -22.54 -26.41 -36.46
C VAL A 133 -23.58 -25.34 -36.16
N LYS A 134 -23.23 -24.09 -36.44
CA LYS A 134 -24.16 -22.97 -36.35
C LYS A 134 -24.91 -22.81 -37.67
N ARG A 135 -26.22 -23.04 -37.67
CA ARG A 135 -27.09 -22.74 -38.82
C ARG A 135 -28.22 -21.82 -38.39
N GLU A 136 -28.45 -20.77 -39.16
CA GLU A 136 -29.58 -19.84 -38.95
C GLU A 136 -29.69 -19.28 -37.52
N GLY A 137 -28.53 -19.08 -36.86
CA GLY A 137 -28.46 -18.56 -35.49
C GLY A 137 -28.65 -19.61 -34.39
N GLN A 138 -28.90 -20.88 -34.73
CA GLN A 138 -29.03 -21.99 -33.78
C GLN A 138 -27.79 -22.89 -33.83
N TYR A 139 -27.40 -23.41 -32.65
CA TYR A 139 -26.35 -24.41 -32.53
C TYR A 139 -26.99 -25.80 -32.64
N CYS A 140 -26.60 -26.55 -33.66
CA CYS A 140 -27.07 -27.90 -33.90
C CYS A 140 -25.92 -28.90 -33.80
N LEU A 141 -26.19 -30.06 -33.22
CA LEU A 141 -25.24 -31.17 -33.21
C LEU A 141 -25.35 -31.93 -34.55
N THR A 142 -24.22 -32.12 -35.23
CA THR A 142 -24.16 -32.87 -36.48
C THR A 142 -23.94 -34.35 -36.16
N LEU A 143 -24.89 -35.19 -36.55
CA LEU A 143 -24.81 -36.65 -36.39
C LEU A 143 -25.15 -37.35 -37.71
N THR A 144 -24.42 -38.40 -38.05
CA THR A 144 -24.68 -39.28 -39.20
C THR A 144 -25.45 -40.52 -38.76
N LEU A 145 -26.17 -41.17 -39.68
CA LEU A 145 -26.91 -42.39 -39.34
C LEU A 145 -25.92 -43.54 -39.10
N ALA A 146 -25.99 -44.16 -37.92
CA ALA A 146 -25.15 -45.30 -37.54
C ALA A 146 -25.37 -46.47 -38.50
N ASN A 147 -24.28 -46.99 -39.07
CA ASN A 147 -24.34 -48.19 -39.89
C ASN A 147 -24.33 -49.44 -38.99
N LYS A 148 -25.52 -49.96 -38.68
CA LYS A 148 -25.70 -51.17 -37.84
C LYS A 148 -24.95 -52.41 -38.37
N ASN A 149 -24.53 -52.41 -39.63
CA ASN A 149 -23.91 -53.56 -40.30
C ASN A 149 -22.38 -53.44 -40.42
N ALA A 150 -21.77 -52.28 -40.14
CA ALA A 150 -20.35 -52.02 -40.41
C ALA A 150 -19.41 -52.08 -39.19
N GLY A 151 -19.90 -52.53 -38.03
CA GLY A 151 -19.11 -52.61 -36.80
C GLY A 151 -19.39 -51.45 -35.84
N ASP A 152 -18.53 -51.29 -34.82
CA ASP A 152 -18.76 -50.43 -33.65
C ASP A 152 -19.24 -49.02 -34.01
N ILE A 153 -20.31 -48.59 -33.33
CA ILE A 153 -20.96 -47.29 -33.53
C ILE A 153 -20.05 -46.19 -32.99
N LEU A 154 -19.81 -45.15 -33.79
CA LEU A 154 -18.98 -44.01 -33.40
C LEU A 154 -19.76 -43.04 -32.50
N ILE A 155 -19.50 -43.13 -31.20
CA ILE A 155 -20.11 -42.28 -30.17
C ILE A 155 -19.80 -40.80 -30.45
N GLY A 156 -20.82 -39.94 -30.41
CA GLY A 156 -20.69 -38.50 -30.64
C GLY A 156 -20.75 -38.07 -32.11
N LYS A 157 -20.63 -39.01 -33.05
CA LYS A 157 -20.73 -38.74 -34.50
C LYS A 157 -21.93 -39.42 -35.13
N GLU A 158 -22.39 -40.54 -34.57
CA GLU A 158 -23.47 -41.34 -35.15
C GLU A 158 -24.72 -41.38 -34.26
N TYR A 159 -25.89 -41.49 -34.87
CA TYR A 159 -27.17 -41.74 -34.21
C TYR A 159 -27.85 -42.99 -34.74
N VAL A 160 -28.61 -43.67 -33.88
CA VAL A 160 -29.38 -44.86 -34.22
C VAL A 160 -30.85 -44.50 -34.38
N PHE A 161 -31.41 -44.70 -35.56
CA PHE A 161 -32.85 -44.58 -35.76
C PHE A 161 -33.56 -45.89 -35.35
N GLU A 162 -34.53 -45.77 -34.46
CA GLU A 162 -35.41 -46.87 -34.05
C GLU A 162 -36.75 -46.75 -34.76
N GLY A 163 -36.89 -47.47 -35.88
CA GLY A 163 -38.09 -47.41 -36.74
C GLY A 163 -39.39 -47.88 -36.07
N LYS A 164 -39.30 -48.71 -35.02
CA LYS A 164 -40.48 -49.20 -34.27
C LYS A 164 -41.14 -48.12 -33.42
N THR A 165 -40.34 -47.25 -32.80
CA THR A 165 -40.81 -46.18 -31.91
C THR A 165 -40.72 -44.81 -32.55
N LYS A 166 -40.17 -44.70 -33.77
CA LYS A 166 -39.84 -43.47 -34.48
C LYS A 166 -38.96 -42.52 -33.63
N ARG A 167 -38.03 -43.09 -32.85
CA ARG A 167 -37.11 -42.34 -31.99
C ARG A 167 -35.69 -42.34 -32.54
N ILE A 168 -34.96 -41.26 -32.26
CA ILE A 168 -33.53 -41.13 -32.51
C ILE A 168 -32.83 -41.42 -31.18
N LEU A 169 -31.94 -42.40 -31.18
CA LEU A 169 -31.11 -42.77 -30.05
C LEU A 169 -29.69 -42.31 -30.31
N ILE A 170 -29.14 -41.51 -29.41
CA ILE A 170 -27.75 -41.08 -29.47
C ILE A 170 -26.97 -41.98 -28.51
N PRO A 171 -26.00 -42.78 -29.00
CA PRO A 171 -25.17 -43.61 -28.13
C PRO A 171 -24.31 -42.71 -27.25
N LEU A 172 -24.21 -43.04 -25.96
CA LEU A 172 -23.43 -42.29 -24.97
C LEU A 172 -22.29 -43.11 -24.36
N GLY A 173 -22.15 -44.39 -24.74
CA GLY A 173 -21.18 -45.32 -24.17
C GLY A 173 -21.77 -46.70 -23.93
N ARG A 174 -20.90 -47.68 -23.71
CA ARG A 174 -21.25 -48.96 -23.08
C ARG A 174 -20.76 -48.90 -21.64
N HIS A 175 -21.61 -49.23 -20.67
CA HIS A 175 -21.20 -49.49 -19.29
C HIS A 175 -20.64 -50.91 -19.17
#